data_AF-A0A8C4N8U2-F1
#
_entry.id   AF-A0A8C4N8U2-F1
#
_cell.length_a   1.000
_cell.length_b   1.000
_cell.length_c   1.000
_cell.angle_alpha   90.00
_cell.angle_beta   90.00
_cell.angle_gamma   90.00
#
_symmetry.space_group_name_H-M   'P 1'
#
loop_
_entity.id
_entity.type
_entity.pdbx_description
1 polymer ?
#
loop_
_entity_poly.entity_id
_entity_poly.type
_entity_poly.pdbx_seq_one_letter_code
_entity_poly.pdbx_strand_id
1 'polypeptide(L)'
;MSLQFVGVEAFITAVTDVFPEFLRGKGRREIFLAVCCVLKLLLGLYMVTEGGIYLFQLIDLFAVSGVTLLWQVFWQCIVVAWVYGGENFMADVTLMIGYRPNSIIKWSLAVVTPAMCMGMFLFTLLKHESVKYKEYVYPPWGEAIGWLMALSSMLCMPCTLLFLLLRSKKGNLVQRWKHLSMPVFESHVEFYRQGLDEVHDCPRDLECNAVSASHSIIPHSATHSPISSFCKETRM
;
A
#
# COMPACT_ATOMS: atom_id res chain seq x y z
N MET A 1 -19.90 13.12 -5.03
CA MET A 1 -19.53 13.89 -3.82
C MET A 1 -18.72 13.05 -2.83
N SER A 2 -19.21 11.89 -2.37
CA SER A 2 -18.50 11.07 -1.37
C SER A 2 -17.14 10.51 -1.85
N LEU A 3 -17.06 9.96 -3.06
CA LEU A 3 -15.79 9.45 -3.63
C LEU A 3 -14.75 10.56 -3.84
N GLN A 4 -15.20 11.76 -4.21
CA GLN A 4 -14.32 12.91 -4.40
C GLN A 4 -13.71 13.36 -3.06
N PHE A 5 -14.50 13.34 -2.00
CA PHE A 5 -14.03 13.62 -0.64
C PHE A 5 -12.98 12.58 -0.21
N VAL A 6 -13.31 11.29 -0.33
CA VAL A 6 -12.38 10.19 0.03
C VAL A 6 -11.08 10.28 -0.76
N GLY A 7 -11.13 10.55 -2.07
CA GLY A 7 -9.92 10.64 -2.89
C GLY A 7 -9.03 11.84 -2.54
N VAL A 8 -9.63 13.00 -2.21
CA VAL A 8 -8.87 14.18 -1.75
C VAL A 8 -8.29 13.94 -0.37
N GLU A 9 -9.07 13.37 0.54
CA GLU A 9 -8.62 13.02 1.90
C GLU A 9 -7.46 12.03 1.86
N ALA A 10 -7.57 10.94 1.11
CA ALA A 10 -6.51 9.95 0.96
C ALA A 10 -5.21 10.57 0.41
N PHE A 11 -5.32 11.46 -0.58
CA PHE A 11 -4.16 12.18 -1.12
C PHE A 11 -3.50 13.07 -0.06
N ILE A 12 -4.29 13.85 0.67
CA ILE A 12 -3.78 14.77 1.71
C ILE A 12 -3.13 13.99 2.84
N THR A 13 -3.75 12.89 3.28
CA THR A 13 -3.21 12.01 4.31
C THR A 13 -1.87 11.46 3.86
N ALA A 14 -1.77 10.90 2.65
CA ALA A 14 -0.50 10.39 2.12
C ALA A 14 0.61 11.45 2.09
N VAL A 15 0.31 12.68 1.67
CA VAL A 15 1.30 13.77 1.66
C VAL A 15 1.69 14.21 3.07
N THR A 16 0.72 14.25 3.99
CA THR A 16 0.95 14.65 5.38
C THR A 16 1.79 13.60 6.13
N ASP A 17 1.59 12.32 5.82
CA ASP A 17 2.35 11.21 6.41
C ASP A 17 3.81 11.19 5.94
N VAL A 18 4.08 11.57 4.68
CA VAL A 18 5.45 11.64 4.13
C VAL A 18 6.22 12.88 4.63
N PHE A 19 5.52 13.99 4.87
CA PHE A 19 6.14 15.27 5.29
C PHE A 19 5.59 15.79 6.64
N PRO A 20 5.76 15.02 7.74
CA PRO A 20 5.17 15.38 9.03
C PRO A 20 5.73 16.69 9.59
N GLU A 21 7.01 16.97 9.37
CA GLU A 21 7.68 18.18 9.90
C GLU A 21 7.24 19.47 9.19
N PHE A 22 6.95 19.40 7.89
CA PHE A 22 6.51 20.57 7.12
C PHE A 22 5.04 20.91 7.37
N LEU A 23 4.18 19.87 7.49
CA LEU A 23 2.72 20.02 7.53
C LEU A 23 2.08 20.00 8.93
N ARG A 24 2.78 19.63 10.02
CA ARG A 24 2.24 19.71 11.41
C ARG A 24 2.12 21.12 12.00
N GLY A 25 2.51 22.17 11.27
CA GLY A 25 2.33 23.55 11.71
C GLY A 25 0.85 23.98 11.72
N LYS A 26 0.43 24.75 12.74
CA LYS A 26 -0.92 25.33 12.81
C LYS A 26 -1.24 26.09 11.51
N GLY A 27 -2.33 25.73 10.83
CA GLY A 27 -2.84 26.36 9.60
C GLY A 27 -2.20 25.90 8.28
N ARG A 28 -1.07 25.18 8.28
CA ARG A 28 -0.38 24.78 7.02
C ARG A 28 -1.12 23.70 6.24
N ARG A 29 -1.76 22.76 6.95
CA ARG A 29 -2.60 21.71 6.33
C ARG A 29 -3.78 22.31 5.58
N GLU A 30 -4.38 23.37 6.13
CA GLU A 30 -5.52 24.06 5.51
C GLU A 30 -5.09 24.80 4.24
N ILE A 31 -3.93 25.47 4.27
CA ILE A 31 -3.36 26.12 3.08
C ILE A 31 -3.06 25.07 1.99
N PHE A 32 -2.49 23.92 2.35
CA PHE A 32 -2.24 22.84 1.39
C PHE A 32 -3.54 22.33 0.75
N LEU A 33 -4.58 22.11 1.54
CA LEU A 33 -5.91 21.74 1.03
C LEU A 33 -6.46 22.80 0.06
N ALA A 34 -6.35 24.09 0.42
CA ALA A 34 -6.79 25.19 -0.42
C ALA A 34 -6.04 25.21 -1.77
N VAL A 35 -4.71 25.04 -1.74
CA VAL A 35 -3.88 24.95 -2.95
C VAL A 35 -4.28 23.75 -3.82
N CYS A 36 -4.47 22.57 -3.22
CA CYS A 36 -4.94 21.39 -3.95
C CYS A 36 -6.32 21.62 -4.58
N CYS A 37 -7.24 22.29 -3.89
CA CYS A 37 -8.55 22.63 -4.40
C CYS A 37 -8.45 23.57 -5.62
N VAL A 38 -7.64 24.62 -5.53
CA VAL A 38 -7.40 25.56 -6.63
C VAL A 38 -6.78 24.84 -7.84
N LEU A 39 -5.80 23.96 -7.64
CA LEU A 39 -5.21 23.17 -8.73
C LEU A 39 -6.25 22.26 -9.41
N LYS A 40 -7.10 21.58 -8.62
CA LYS A 40 -8.18 20.76 -9.18
C LYS A 40 -9.22 21.60 -9.91
N LEU A 41 -9.51 22.82 -9.45
CA LEU A 41 -10.40 23.75 -10.14
C LEU A 41 -9.81 24.18 -11.50
N LEU A 42 -8.52 24.48 -11.58
CA LEU A 42 -7.84 24.84 -12.83
C LEU A 42 -7.85 23.68 -13.84
N LEU A 43 -7.56 22.46 -13.39
CA LEU A 43 -7.65 21.26 -14.22
C LEU A 43 -9.10 21.01 -14.68
N GLY A 44 -10.07 21.20 -13.79
CA GLY A 44 -11.49 21.12 -14.12
C GLY A 44 -11.90 22.15 -15.17
N LEU A 45 -11.41 23.39 -15.07
CA LEU A 45 -11.70 24.45 -16.02
C LEU A 45 -11.19 24.12 -17.42
N TYR A 46 -10.00 23.51 -17.51
CA TYR A 46 -9.47 23.04 -18.79
C TYR A 46 -10.41 22.00 -19.45
N MET A 47 -11.00 21.10 -18.65
CA MET A 47 -11.90 20.05 -19.12
C MET A 47 -13.30 20.53 -19.53
N VAL A 48 -13.69 21.74 -19.14
CA VAL A 48 -14.99 22.35 -19.48
C VAL A 48 -14.95 23.10 -20.82
N THR A 49 -13.77 23.28 -21.42
CA THR A 49 -13.64 23.89 -22.75
C THR A 49 -14.29 23.04 -23.86
N GLU A 50 -14.59 23.64 -25.01
CA GLU A 50 -15.23 22.95 -26.17
C GLU A 50 -14.45 21.69 -26.64
N GLY A 51 -13.13 21.67 -26.46
CA GLY A 51 -12.27 20.52 -26.75
C GLY A 51 -12.03 19.57 -25.56
N GLY A 52 -12.59 19.88 -24.40
CA GLY A 52 -12.30 19.21 -23.13
C GLY A 52 -12.71 17.73 -23.10
N ILE A 53 -13.76 17.33 -23.82
CA ILE A 53 -14.21 15.93 -23.88
C ILE A 53 -13.14 15.00 -24.47
N TYR A 54 -12.36 15.47 -25.45
CA TYR A 54 -11.28 14.69 -26.04
C TYR A 54 -10.13 14.53 -25.03
N LEU A 55 -9.72 15.62 -24.37
CA LEU A 55 -8.68 15.53 -23.36
C LEU A 55 -9.12 14.70 -22.14
N PHE A 56 -10.38 14.80 -21.74
CA PHE A 56 -10.96 13.98 -20.68
C PHE A 56 -10.86 12.49 -21.03
N GLN A 57 -11.27 12.10 -22.23
CA GLN A 57 -11.17 10.72 -22.72
C GLN A 57 -9.71 10.22 -22.71
N LEU A 58 -8.78 11.04 -23.19
CA LEU A 58 -7.36 10.67 -23.26
C LEU A 58 -6.77 10.45 -21.86
N ILE A 59 -7.02 11.37 -20.92
CA ILE A 59 -6.52 11.27 -19.54
C ILE A 59 -7.20 10.10 -18.80
N ASP A 60 -8.51 9.94 -18.96
CA ASP A 60 -9.24 8.86 -18.29
C ASP A 60 -8.74 7.48 -18.76
N LEU A 61 -8.51 7.32 -20.06
CA LEU A 61 -8.03 6.06 -20.64
C LEU A 61 -6.57 5.77 -20.32
N PHE A 62 -5.66 6.76 -20.38
CA PHE A 62 -4.22 6.52 -20.19
C PHE A 62 -3.76 6.67 -18.74
N ALA A 63 -4.36 7.57 -17.94
CA ALA A 63 -3.87 7.91 -16.60
C ALA A 63 -4.73 7.32 -15.47
N VAL A 64 -6.07 7.37 -15.58
CA VAL A 64 -6.98 7.08 -14.45
C VAL A 64 -7.50 5.65 -14.47
N SER A 65 -7.93 5.11 -15.60
CA SER A 65 -8.62 3.81 -15.69
C SER A 65 -7.77 2.72 -16.35
N GLY A 66 -6.72 3.11 -17.07
CA GLY A 66 -6.01 2.23 -17.98
C GLY A 66 -4.85 1.43 -17.41
N VAL A 67 -3.87 1.24 -18.30
CA VAL A 67 -2.65 0.45 -18.12
C VAL A 67 -1.79 0.87 -16.92
N THR A 68 -1.88 2.14 -16.48
CA THR A 68 -1.12 2.70 -15.36
C THR A 68 -1.56 2.14 -14.01
N LEU A 69 -2.88 2.04 -13.75
CA LEU A 69 -3.39 1.49 -12.49
C LEU A 69 -3.09 0.00 -12.38
N LEU A 70 -3.26 -0.76 -13.47
CA LEU A 70 -2.93 -2.19 -13.48
C LEU A 70 -1.44 -2.42 -13.16
N TRP A 71 -0.56 -1.59 -13.74
CA TRP A 71 0.88 -1.63 -13.45
C TRP A 71 1.19 -1.29 -11.98
N GLN A 72 0.53 -0.26 -11.43
CA GLN A 72 0.71 0.15 -10.03
C GLN A 72 0.30 -0.98 -9.07
N VAL A 73 -0.88 -1.58 -9.27
CA VAL A 73 -1.41 -2.65 -8.42
C VAL A 73 -0.54 -3.91 -8.54
N PHE A 74 -0.05 -4.22 -9.74
CA PHE A 74 0.89 -5.33 -9.94
C PHE A 74 2.15 -5.18 -9.08
N TRP A 75 2.78 -4.01 -9.10
CA TRP A 75 3.95 -3.73 -8.25
C TRP A 75 3.62 -3.75 -6.76
N GLN A 76 2.48 -3.20 -6.36
CA GLN A 76 2.04 -3.25 -4.96
C GLN A 76 1.88 -4.70 -4.49
N CYS A 77 1.26 -5.57 -5.29
CA CYS A 77 1.11 -6.98 -4.97
C CYS A 77 2.45 -7.72 -4.90
N ILE A 78 3.39 -7.46 -5.82
CA ILE A 78 4.72 -8.07 -5.78
C ILE A 78 5.47 -7.68 -4.50
N VAL A 79 5.46 -6.39 -4.16
CA VAL A 79 6.13 -5.89 -2.96
C VAL A 79 5.53 -6.52 -1.71
N VAL A 80 4.20 -6.59 -1.59
CA VAL A 80 3.55 -7.19 -0.42
C VAL A 80 3.77 -8.71 -0.35
N ALA A 81 3.65 -9.43 -1.47
CA ALA A 81 3.76 -10.88 -1.48
C ALA A 81 5.20 -11.38 -1.25
N TRP A 82 6.18 -10.75 -1.92
CA TRP A 82 7.56 -11.25 -1.99
C TRP A 82 8.55 -10.44 -1.14
N VAL A 83 8.43 -9.11 -1.10
CA VAL A 83 9.38 -8.26 -0.33
C VAL A 83 9.00 -8.23 1.14
N TYR A 84 7.72 -7.98 1.44
CA TYR A 84 7.22 -8.03 2.82
C TYR A 84 7.05 -9.47 3.33
N GLY A 85 6.67 -10.38 2.42
CA GLY A 85 6.49 -11.80 2.71
C GLY A 85 5.08 -12.11 3.20
N GLY A 86 4.40 -13.04 2.52
CA GLY A 86 3.01 -13.39 2.83
C GLY A 86 2.76 -13.94 4.25
N GLU A 87 3.76 -14.51 4.92
CA GLU A 87 3.62 -14.94 6.32
C GLU A 87 3.56 -13.75 7.28
N ASN A 88 4.39 -12.72 7.07
CA ASN A 88 4.36 -11.49 7.86
C ASN A 88 3.01 -10.80 7.70
N PHE A 89 2.49 -10.74 6.47
CA PHE A 89 1.17 -10.16 6.21
C PHE A 89 0.05 -10.88 6.97
N MET A 90 0.05 -12.23 6.97
CA MET A 90 -0.95 -13.01 7.72
C MET A 90 -0.81 -12.83 9.23
N ALA A 91 0.40 -12.68 9.75
CA ALA A 91 0.64 -12.37 11.16
C ALA A 91 0.06 -11.00 11.54
N ASP A 92 0.21 -9.98 10.70
CA ASP A 92 -0.34 -8.65 10.98
C ASP A 92 -1.87 -8.63 10.91
N VAL A 93 -2.46 -9.35 9.95
CA VAL A 93 -3.92 -9.51 9.87
C VAL A 93 -4.45 -10.23 11.12
N THR A 94 -3.72 -11.24 11.60
CA THR A 94 -4.07 -11.94 12.85
C THR A 94 -4.01 -10.99 14.05
N LEU A 95 -3.03 -10.09 14.09
CA LEU A 95 -2.91 -9.08 15.14
C LEU A 95 -4.04 -8.05 15.12
N MET A 96 -4.52 -7.67 13.93
CA MET A 96 -5.64 -6.71 13.80
C MET A 96 -7.00 -7.33 14.14
N ILE A 97 -7.22 -8.58 13.73
CA ILE A 97 -8.55 -9.22 13.79
C ILE A 97 -8.68 -10.14 15.02
N GLY A 98 -7.57 -10.65 15.58
CA GLY A 98 -7.54 -11.54 16.74
C GLY A 98 -7.71 -13.03 16.43
N TYR A 99 -7.84 -13.43 15.16
CA TYR A 99 -7.85 -14.84 14.75
C TYR A 99 -7.03 -15.06 13.47
N ARG A 100 -6.46 -16.26 13.28
CA ARG A 100 -5.70 -16.59 12.06
C ARG A 100 -6.65 -16.80 10.87
N PRO A 101 -6.54 -16.02 9.78
CA PRO A 101 -7.34 -16.24 8.58
C PRO A 101 -6.87 -17.50 7.83
N ASN A 102 -7.77 -18.10 7.06
CA ASN A 102 -7.46 -19.26 6.22
C ASN A 102 -6.33 -18.97 5.23
N SER A 103 -5.39 -19.90 5.08
CA SER A 103 -4.24 -19.80 4.15
C SER A 103 -4.63 -19.61 2.69
N ILE A 104 -5.88 -19.88 2.31
CA ILE A 104 -6.41 -19.63 0.96
C ILE A 104 -6.39 -18.13 0.64
N ILE A 105 -6.68 -17.26 1.62
CA ILE A 105 -6.64 -15.80 1.47
C ILE A 105 -5.21 -15.33 1.18
N LYS A 106 -4.22 -15.97 1.79
CA LYS A 106 -2.81 -15.71 1.51
C LYS A 106 -2.48 -16.03 0.04
N TRP A 107 -2.87 -17.19 -0.45
CA TRP A 107 -2.61 -17.61 -1.83
C TRP A 107 -3.36 -16.76 -2.85
N SER A 108 -4.60 -16.36 -2.55
CA SER A 108 -5.36 -15.47 -3.43
C SER A 108 -4.68 -14.10 -3.55
N LEU A 109 -4.19 -13.55 -2.43
CA LEU A 109 -3.55 -12.24 -2.42
C LEU A 109 -2.15 -12.26 -3.04
N ALA A 110 -1.39 -13.35 -2.81
CA ALA A 110 0.00 -13.46 -3.24
C ALA A 110 0.17 -13.91 -4.71
N VAL A 111 -0.77 -14.69 -5.25
CA VAL A 111 -0.64 -15.30 -6.58
C VAL A 111 -1.80 -14.94 -7.49
N VAL A 112 -3.04 -15.07 -7.03
CA VAL A 112 -4.22 -14.88 -7.89
C VAL A 112 -4.35 -13.42 -8.31
N THR A 113 -4.28 -12.47 -7.38
CA THR A 113 -4.38 -11.04 -7.67
C THR A 113 -3.29 -10.56 -8.65
N PRO A 114 -1.98 -10.79 -8.42
CA PRO A 114 -0.96 -10.34 -9.37
C PRO A 114 -1.06 -11.07 -10.73
N ALA A 115 -1.46 -12.34 -10.76
CA ALA A 115 -1.68 -13.06 -12.02
C ALA A 115 -2.84 -12.46 -12.84
N MET A 116 -3.95 -12.12 -12.18
CA MET A 116 -5.10 -11.46 -12.81
C MET A 116 -4.72 -10.06 -13.32
N CYS A 117 -4.00 -9.26 -12.51
CA CYS A 117 -3.51 -7.95 -12.93
C CYS A 117 -2.56 -8.03 -14.12
N MET A 118 -1.62 -8.99 -14.12
CA MET A 118 -0.69 -9.21 -15.22
C MET A 118 -1.42 -9.68 -16.49
N GLY A 119 -2.39 -10.58 -16.35
CA GLY A 119 -3.21 -11.06 -17.46
C GLY A 119 -4.02 -9.93 -18.11
N MET A 120 -4.67 -9.08 -17.30
CA MET A 120 -5.40 -7.91 -17.80
C MET A 120 -4.46 -6.89 -18.46
N PHE A 121 -3.29 -6.64 -17.87
CA PHE A 121 -2.30 -5.74 -18.44
C PHE A 121 -1.83 -6.21 -19.82
N LEU A 122 -1.45 -7.49 -19.95
CA LEU A 122 -1.04 -8.08 -21.22
C LEU A 122 -2.17 -8.06 -22.25
N PHE A 123 -3.40 -8.37 -21.85
CA PHE A 123 -4.56 -8.33 -22.73
C PHE A 123 -4.82 -6.92 -23.25
N THR A 124 -4.71 -5.90 -22.39
CA THR A 124 -4.86 -4.49 -22.78
C THR A 124 -3.75 -4.02 -23.72
N LEU A 125 -2.51 -4.51 -23.57
CA LEU A 125 -1.42 -4.23 -24.50
C LEU A 125 -1.63 -4.91 -25.86
N LEU A 126 -2.05 -6.17 -25.86
CA LEU A 126 -2.27 -6.93 -27.10
C LEU A 126 -3.46 -6.42 -27.92
N LYS A 127 -4.53 -5.98 -27.24
CA LYS A 127 -5.70 -5.36 -27.85
C LYS A 127 -5.61 -3.84 -27.93
N HIS A 128 -4.42 -3.25 -27.83
CA HIS A 128 -4.25 -1.82 -27.98
C HIS A 128 -4.45 -1.41 -29.45
N GLU A 129 -5.71 -1.30 -29.85
CA GLU A 129 -6.08 -0.71 -31.12
C GLU A 129 -6.24 0.80 -30.92
N SER A 130 -5.73 1.58 -31.88
CA SER A 130 -5.72 3.06 -31.87
C SER A 130 -7.03 3.60 -31.30
N VAL A 131 -6.92 4.40 -30.23
CA VAL A 131 -8.05 4.96 -29.48
C VAL A 131 -8.89 5.79 -30.46
N LYS A 132 -10.01 5.24 -30.92
CA LYS A 132 -10.97 5.95 -31.79
C LYS A 132 -12.08 6.49 -30.91
N TYR A 133 -12.25 7.82 -30.89
CA TYR A 133 -13.41 8.44 -30.27
C TYR A 133 -14.42 8.80 -31.36
N LYS A 134 -15.49 8.01 -31.47
CA LYS A 134 -16.48 8.11 -32.56
C LYS A 134 -15.80 7.97 -33.93
N GLU A 135 -15.93 8.96 -34.82
CA GLU A 135 -15.27 9.03 -36.14
C GLU A 135 -13.91 9.76 -36.10
N TYR A 136 -13.49 10.28 -34.93
CA TYR A 136 -12.25 11.04 -34.80
C TYR A 136 -11.07 10.10 -34.52
N VAL A 137 -10.16 10.02 -35.48
CA VAL A 137 -8.86 9.37 -35.32
C VAL A 137 -7.95 10.33 -34.57
N TYR A 138 -7.47 9.91 -33.39
CA TYR A 138 -6.51 10.72 -32.66
C TYR A 138 -5.25 10.96 -33.49
N PRO A 139 -4.76 12.20 -33.56
CA PRO A 139 -3.51 12.46 -34.23
C PRO A 139 -2.35 11.80 -33.44
N PRO A 140 -1.26 11.42 -34.12
CA PRO A 140 -0.15 10.68 -33.49
C PRO A 140 0.52 11.45 -32.35
N TRP A 141 0.47 12.79 -32.36
CA TRP A 141 0.96 13.60 -31.24
C TRP A 141 0.12 13.43 -29.97
N GLY A 142 -1.20 13.26 -30.11
CA GLY A 142 -2.11 13.06 -28.97
C GLY A 142 -1.89 11.70 -28.32
N GLU A 143 -1.69 10.67 -29.15
CA GLU A 143 -1.33 9.34 -28.69
C GLU A 143 0.05 9.32 -28.00
N ALA A 144 1.05 10.03 -28.55
CA ALA A 144 2.36 10.17 -27.92
C ALA A 144 2.28 10.83 -26.53
N ILE A 145 1.43 11.85 -26.36
CA ILE A 145 1.20 12.49 -25.05
C ILE A 145 0.55 11.51 -24.06
N GLY A 146 -0.41 10.70 -24.51
CA GLY A 146 -1.06 9.66 -23.69
C GLY A 146 -0.04 8.63 -23.18
N TRP A 147 0.79 8.10 -24.08
CA TRP A 147 1.86 7.17 -23.71
C TRP A 147 2.92 7.80 -22.81
N LEU A 148 3.29 9.07 -23.05
CA LEU A 148 4.25 9.77 -22.20
C LEU A 148 3.71 9.95 -20.77
N MET A 149 2.44 10.31 -20.60
CA MET A 149 1.79 10.38 -19.29
C MET A 149 1.72 9.01 -18.59
N ALA A 150 1.44 7.95 -19.35
CA ALA A 150 1.43 6.59 -18.81
C ALA A 150 2.83 6.16 -18.35
N LEU A 151 3.85 6.34 -19.19
CA LEU A 151 5.23 5.99 -18.90
C LEU A 151 5.81 6.78 -17.73
N SER A 152 5.47 8.07 -17.58
CA SER A 152 5.94 8.87 -16.44
C SER A 152 5.51 8.28 -15.10
N SER A 153 4.28 7.76 -15.03
CA SER A 153 3.75 7.12 -13.82
C SER A 153 4.35 5.73 -13.63
N MET A 154 4.46 4.94 -14.71
CA MET A 154 5.03 3.58 -14.67
C MET A 154 6.49 3.56 -14.23
N LEU A 155 7.28 4.56 -14.62
CA LEU A 155 8.69 4.70 -14.24
C LEU A 155 8.87 5.16 -12.80
N CYS A 156 7.90 5.85 -12.20
CA CYS A 156 8.03 6.36 -10.82
C CYS A 156 8.30 5.24 -9.79
N MET A 157 7.59 4.12 -9.87
CA MET A 157 7.78 2.98 -8.96
C MET A 157 9.16 2.31 -9.05
N PRO A 158 9.65 1.85 -10.22
CA PRO A 158 10.99 1.27 -10.32
C PRO A 158 12.08 2.32 -10.09
N CYS A 159 11.89 3.58 -10.50
CA CYS A 159 12.86 4.64 -10.26
C CYS A 159 13.02 4.96 -8.77
N THR A 160 11.94 4.98 -7.98
CA THR A 160 12.04 5.18 -6.53
C THR A 160 12.80 4.02 -5.87
N LEU A 161 12.48 2.76 -6.21
CA LEU A 161 13.24 1.60 -5.72
C LEU A 161 14.73 1.71 -6.06
N LEU A 162 15.07 2.03 -7.31
CA LEU A 162 16.45 2.20 -7.75
C LEU A 162 17.14 3.38 -7.04
N PHE A 163 16.44 4.50 -6.86
CA PHE A 163 16.95 5.67 -6.15
C PHE A 163 17.28 5.34 -4.69
N LEU A 164 16.40 4.61 -4.00
CA LEU A 164 16.68 4.15 -2.64
C LEU A 164 17.89 3.20 -2.60
N LEU A 165 18.01 2.29 -3.57
CA LEU A 165 19.17 1.38 -3.69
C LEU A 165 20.49 2.12 -3.93
N LEU A 166 20.47 3.17 -4.76
CA LEU A 166 21.65 3.99 -5.06
C LEU A 166 22.04 4.91 -3.90
N ARG A 167 21.06 5.46 -3.18
CA ARG A 167 21.29 6.35 -2.03
C ARG A 167 21.81 5.60 -0.80
N SER A 168 21.50 4.30 -0.69
CA SER A 168 22.00 3.47 0.40
C SER A 168 23.49 3.15 0.21
N LYS A 169 24.37 3.98 0.79
CA LYS A 169 25.83 3.96 0.55
C LYS A 169 26.61 2.82 1.24
N LYS A 170 26.01 2.03 2.12
CA LYS A 170 26.74 1.04 2.96
C LYS A 170 26.45 -0.40 2.52
N GLY A 171 27.51 -1.14 2.16
CA GLY A 171 27.47 -2.60 1.98
C GLY A 171 27.23 -3.12 0.55
N ASN A 172 27.28 -4.45 0.41
CA ASN A 172 27.08 -5.22 -0.83
C ASN A 172 25.60 -5.18 -1.29
N LEU A 173 25.30 -5.36 -2.58
CA LEU A 173 23.93 -5.20 -3.14
C LEU A 173 22.88 -6.04 -2.41
N VAL A 174 23.23 -7.26 -2.01
CA VAL A 174 22.34 -8.17 -1.26
C VAL A 174 22.06 -7.66 0.16
N GLN A 175 23.06 -7.08 0.84
CA GLN A 175 22.88 -6.49 2.17
C GLN A 175 22.02 -5.23 2.10
N ARG A 176 22.18 -4.42 1.05
CA ARG A 176 21.35 -3.24 0.81
C ARG A 176 19.90 -3.64 0.56
N TRP A 177 19.67 -4.62 -0.30
CA TRP A 177 18.32 -5.10 -0.57
C TRP A 177 17.66 -5.67 0.69
N LYS A 178 18.39 -6.48 1.47
CA LYS A 178 17.91 -7.01 2.76
C LYS A 178 17.62 -5.91 3.78
N HIS A 179 18.40 -4.82 3.78
CA HIS A 179 18.17 -3.66 4.65
C HIS A 179 16.99 -2.79 4.18
N LEU A 180 16.70 -2.75 2.87
CA LEU A 180 15.55 -2.03 2.32
C LEU A 180 14.25 -2.84 2.42
N SER A 181 14.33 -4.16 2.46
CA SER A 181 13.18 -5.06 2.59
C SER A 181 12.77 -5.31 4.04
N MET A 182 13.54 -4.84 5.03
CA MET A 182 13.16 -4.99 6.43
C MET A 182 12.10 -3.92 6.77
N PRO A 183 10.89 -4.34 7.17
CA PRO A 183 9.86 -3.40 7.60
C PRO A 183 10.28 -2.69 8.87
N VAL A 184 9.89 -1.41 8.98
CA VAL A 184 10.08 -0.63 10.20
C VAL A 184 8.89 -0.90 11.10
N PHE A 185 9.09 -1.66 12.18
CA PHE A 185 8.06 -1.87 13.20
C PHE A 185 8.23 -0.88 14.34
N GLU A 186 7.11 -0.37 14.84
CA GLU A 186 7.08 0.35 16.11
C GLU A 186 7.26 -0.67 17.25
N SER A 187 8.01 -0.32 18.30
CA SER A 187 8.33 -1.22 19.42
C SER A 187 7.09 -1.84 20.09
N HIS A 188 5.97 -1.12 20.11
CA HIS A 188 4.70 -1.61 20.64
C HIS A 188 4.11 -2.76 19.80
N VAL A 189 4.30 -2.74 18.47
CA VAL A 189 3.79 -3.78 17.57
C VAL A 189 4.62 -5.06 17.72
N GLU A 190 5.92 -4.94 17.95
CA GLU A 190 6.78 -6.09 18.25
C GLU A 190 6.35 -6.81 19.53
N PHE A 191 5.96 -6.08 20.57
CA PHE A 191 5.46 -6.65 21.82
C PHE A 191 4.17 -7.46 21.60
N TYR A 192 3.20 -6.92 20.86
CA TYR A 192 1.97 -7.66 20.53
C TYR A 192 2.26 -8.88 19.65
N ARG A 193 3.18 -8.77 18.69
CA ARG A 193 3.58 -9.88 17.82
C ARG A 193 4.24 -11.02 18.63
N GLN A 194 5.14 -10.69 19.55
CA GLN A 194 5.76 -11.68 20.45
C GLN A 194 4.71 -12.40 21.31
N GLY A 195 3.75 -11.67 21.88
CA GLY A 195 2.68 -12.29 22.68
C GLY A 195 1.77 -13.23 21.86
N LEU A 196 1.53 -12.93 20.58
CA LEU A 196 0.76 -13.82 19.70
C LEU A 196 1.53 -15.09 19.32
N ASP A 197 2.84 -15.00 19.11
CA ASP A 197 3.68 -16.17 18.85
C ASP A 197 3.73 -17.10 20.08
N GLU A 198 3.77 -16.55 21.30
CA GLU A 198 3.69 -17.34 22.55
C GLU A 198 2.34 -18.06 22.71
N VAL A 199 1.22 -17.42 22.37
CA VAL A 199 -0.11 -18.06 22.41
C VAL A 199 -0.21 -19.18 21.38
N HIS A 200 0.39 -19.02 20.21
CA HIS A 200 0.31 -20.00 19.12
C HIS A 200 1.21 -21.23 19.33
N ASP A 201 2.27 -21.11 20.13
CA ASP A 201 3.12 -22.24 20.52
C ASP A 201 2.52 -23.03 21.69
N CYS A 202 1.50 -22.49 22.36
CA CYS A 202 0.87 -23.14 23.49
C CYS A 202 0.11 -24.42 23.04
N PRO A 203 0.35 -25.58 23.69
CA PRO A 203 -0.44 -26.78 23.47
C PRO A 203 -1.94 -26.49 23.73
N ARG A 204 -2.81 -26.98 22.85
CA ARG A 204 -4.28 -26.77 22.86
C ARG A 204 -4.96 -27.06 24.21
N ASP A 205 -4.32 -27.85 25.06
CA ASP A 205 -4.72 -28.26 26.40
C ASP A 205 -4.47 -27.19 27.49
N LEU A 206 -3.55 -26.24 27.29
CA LEU A 206 -3.37 -25.08 28.18
C LEU A 206 -4.32 -23.91 27.84
N GLU A 207 -4.86 -23.86 26.62
CA GLU A 207 -5.77 -22.81 26.12
C GLU A 207 -7.04 -22.69 26.99
N CYS A 208 -7.57 -23.81 27.51
CA CYS A 208 -8.71 -23.80 28.44
C CYS A 208 -8.39 -23.19 29.82
N ASN A 209 -7.16 -23.35 30.33
CA ASN A 209 -6.75 -22.76 31.60
C ASN A 209 -6.42 -21.27 31.45
N ALA A 210 -5.84 -20.87 30.32
CA ALA A 210 -5.49 -19.48 30.04
C ALA A 210 -6.72 -18.60 29.77
N VAL A 211 -7.70 -19.07 28.98
CA VAL A 211 -8.95 -18.32 28.72
C VAL A 211 -9.74 -18.04 30.02
N SER A 212 -9.65 -18.93 31.01
CA SER A 212 -10.24 -18.70 32.34
C SER A 212 -9.52 -17.59 33.14
N ALA A 213 -8.22 -17.38 32.88
CA ALA A 213 -7.42 -16.31 33.51
C ALA A 213 -7.44 -14.98 32.73
N SER A 214 -7.65 -15.00 31.41
CA SER A 214 -7.71 -13.79 30.59
C SER A 214 -8.91 -12.88 30.91
N HIS A 215 -9.99 -13.44 31.44
CA HIS A 215 -11.16 -12.66 31.87
C HIS A 215 -10.92 -11.85 33.16
N SER A 216 -9.82 -12.08 33.88
CA SER A 216 -9.46 -11.37 35.12
C SER A 216 -8.28 -10.41 34.98
N ILE A 217 -7.64 -10.32 33.80
CA ILE A 217 -6.52 -9.39 33.56
C ILE A 217 -6.91 -8.35 32.51
N ILE A 218 -7.81 -7.45 32.91
CA ILE A 218 -7.73 -6.06 32.45
C ILE A 218 -7.37 -5.25 33.69
N PRO A 219 -6.10 -4.83 33.83
CA PRO A 219 -5.93 -3.41 34.06
C PRO A 219 -4.75 -2.78 33.31
N HIS A 220 -4.97 -1.51 32.98
CA HIS A 220 -3.99 -0.46 32.78
C HIS A 220 -2.70 -0.63 33.62
N SER A 221 -1.55 -0.47 32.97
CA SER A 221 -0.31 0.14 33.50
C SER A 221 0.92 -0.66 33.08
N ALA A 222 1.87 0.07 32.50
CA ALA A 222 3.22 -0.36 32.18
C ALA A 222 3.96 -0.93 33.40
N THR A 223 4.77 -1.96 33.17
CA THR A 223 6.08 -2.14 33.80
C THR A 223 6.92 -3.18 33.05
N HIS A 224 8.13 -2.77 32.69
CA HIS A 224 9.27 -3.62 32.35
C HIS A 224 9.43 -4.78 33.36
N SER A 225 9.62 -6.02 32.88
CA SER A 225 10.58 -7.05 33.36
C SER A 225 10.15 -8.49 32.95
N PRO A 226 11.08 -9.47 32.89
CA PRO A 226 11.06 -10.56 31.92
C PRO A 226 10.26 -11.79 32.36
N ILE A 227 9.54 -12.39 31.41
CA ILE A 227 8.67 -13.57 31.52
C ILE A 227 9.46 -14.89 31.72
N SER A 228 10.79 -14.84 31.96
CA SER A 228 11.61 -16.05 32.15
C SER A 228 11.42 -16.74 33.51
N SER A 229 10.59 -16.20 34.42
CA SER A 229 10.38 -16.75 35.76
C SER A 229 9.15 -17.66 35.88
N PHE A 230 8.18 -17.58 34.96
CA PHE A 230 6.88 -18.23 35.19
C PHE A 230 6.78 -19.67 34.65
N CYS A 231 7.71 -20.09 33.78
CA CYS A 231 7.71 -21.45 33.23
C CYS A 231 8.30 -22.53 34.16
N LYS A 232 8.80 -22.16 35.35
CA LYS A 232 9.44 -23.11 36.29
C LYS A 232 8.52 -23.62 37.41
N GLU A 233 7.36 -23.00 37.63
CA GLU A 233 6.51 -23.29 38.81
C GLU A 233 5.37 -24.29 38.54
N THR A 234 5.21 -24.78 37.30
CA THR A 234 4.14 -25.74 36.96
C THR A 234 4.61 -27.18 36.79
N ARG A 235 5.82 -27.51 37.27
CA ARG A 235 6.31 -28.89 37.36
C ARG A 235 6.55 -29.26 38.82
N MET A 236 5.47 -29.37 39.60
CA MET A 236 5.34 -30.28 40.74
C MET A 236 3.94 -30.88 40.75
#